data_AF-A0A0R3TDQ0-F1
#
_entry.id   AF-A0A0R3TDQ0-F1
#
_cell.length_a   1.000
_cell.length_b   1.000
_cell.length_c   1.000
_cell.angle_alpha   90.00
_cell.angle_beta   90.00
_cell.angle_gamma   90.00
#
_symmetry.space_group_name_H-M   'P 1'
#
loop_
_entity.id
_entity.type
_entity.pdbx_description
1 polymer ?
#
loop_
_entity_poly.entity_id
_entity_poly.type
_entity_poly.pdbx_seq_one_letter_code
_entity_poly.pdbx_strand_id
1 'polypeptide(L)'
;MIRCAKKNIPRGKTKHYRVFWSEHLKELKRKRDTLEHLKELKRKRDTLRNTADQTGRTEDVQAWRWQDALRKTADQTGRTAWRWQAILQAKRTSFNEFVSTTNYQSDSQRTFKFLGYLQNNRERPKKEPIRFNNKLLNTDSEIANCFASFYSHRQKKNTFVIKSSIGIKIQVW
;
A
#
# COMPACT_ATOMS: atom_id res chain seq x y z
N MET A 1 13.64 30.58 15.15
CA MET A 1 12.39 29.79 15.22
C MET A 1 12.60 28.27 15.13
N ILE A 2 13.28 27.75 14.09
CA ILE A 2 13.52 26.29 13.89
C ILE A 2 14.26 25.61 15.07
N ARG A 3 15.17 26.31 15.74
CA ARG A 3 15.94 25.79 16.90
C ARG A 3 15.03 25.43 18.09
N CYS A 4 13.99 26.22 18.33
CA CYS A 4 13.03 26.00 19.41
C CYS A 4 12.11 24.80 19.10
N ALA A 5 11.65 24.67 17.85
CA ALA A 5 10.85 23.52 17.41
C ALA A 5 11.62 22.20 17.55
N LYS A 6 12.88 22.14 17.11
CA LYS A 6 13.72 20.92 17.26
C LYS A 6 14.00 20.52 18.71
N LYS A 7 13.91 21.45 19.66
CA LYS A 7 14.12 21.21 21.10
C LYS A 7 12.86 20.65 21.77
N ASN A 8 11.68 21.02 21.26
CA ASN A 8 10.39 20.68 21.84
C ASN A 8 9.68 19.50 21.17
N ILE A 9 10.17 19.01 20.02
CA ILE A 9 9.64 17.77 19.42
C ILE A 9 10.07 16.60 20.33
N PRO A 10 9.12 15.85 20.93
CA PRO A 10 9.46 14.68 21.73
C PRO A 10 10.18 13.66 20.84
N ARG A 11 11.46 13.46 21.10
CA ARG A 11 12.26 12.41 20.48
C ARG A 11 11.86 11.09 21.13
N GLY A 12 10.69 10.57 20.75
CA GLY A 12 10.25 9.25 21.19
C GLY A 12 11.37 8.24 20.93
N LYS A 13 11.72 7.42 21.94
CA LYS A 13 12.69 6.33 21.74
C LYS A 13 12.14 5.42 20.65
N THR A 14 12.81 5.36 19.51
CA THR A 14 12.47 4.41 18.45
C THR A 14 12.69 3.00 19.00
N LYS A 15 11.61 2.36 19.44
CA LYS A 15 11.66 0.96 19.81
C LYS A 15 11.87 0.15 18.54
N HIS A 16 13.05 -0.44 18.39
CA HIS A 16 13.34 -1.41 17.35
C HIS A 16 12.64 -2.73 17.69
N TYR A 17 11.34 -2.78 17.46
CA TYR A 17 10.61 -4.03 17.54
C TYR A 17 11.19 -4.99 16.51
N ARG A 18 11.68 -6.15 16.97
CA ARG A 18 12.05 -7.24 16.08
C ARG A 18 10.80 -7.61 15.32
N VAL A 19 10.83 -7.38 14.00
CA VAL A 19 9.65 -7.57 13.18
C VAL A 19 9.26 -9.05 13.23
N PHE A 20 8.01 -9.30 13.58
CA PHE A 20 7.43 -10.65 13.67
C PHE A 20 7.32 -11.24 12.26
N TRP A 21 8.42 -11.80 11.77
CA TRP A 21 8.45 -12.57 10.54
C TRP A 21 8.67 -14.03 10.90
N SER A 22 7.81 -14.91 10.41
CA SER A 22 8.10 -16.35 10.39
C SER A 22 9.36 -16.60 9.56
N GLU A 23 10.14 -17.63 9.90
CA GLU A 23 11.34 -17.99 9.13
C GLU A 23 11.00 -18.25 7.65
N HIS A 24 9.81 -18.79 7.38
CA HIS A 24 9.27 -18.93 6.03
C HIS A 24 9.19 -17.61 5.26
N LEU A 25 8.64 -16.56 5.87
CA LEU A 25 8.48 -15.25 5.25
C LEU A 25 9.81 -14.52 5.09
N LYS A 26 10.76 -14.74 6.00
CA LYS A 26 12.14 -14.26 5.91
C LYS A 26 12.85 -14.88 4.71
N GLU A 27 12.67 -16.18 4.49
CA GLU A 27 13.24 -16.89 3.35
C GLU A 27 12.65 -16.42 2.01
N LEU A 28 11.31 -16.24 1.94
CA LEU A 28 10.67 -15.67 0.76
C LEU A 28 11.19 -14.27 0.42
N LYS A 29 11.50 -13.45 1.42
CA LYS A 29 12.10 -12.13 1.21
C LYS A 29 13.56 -12.20 0.78
N ARG A 30 14.37 -13.08 1.37
CA ARG A 30 15.75 -13.32 0.92
C ARG A 30 15.78 -13.70 -0.55
N LYS A 31 14.96 -14.69 -0.93
CA LYS A 31 14.81 -15.15 -2.31
C LYS A 31 14.32 -14.07 -3.29
N ARG A 32 13.56 -13.08 -2.81
CA ARG A 32 13.17 -11.89 -3.59
C ARG A 32 14.34 -10.92 -3.73
N ASP A 33 15.07 -10.69 -2.66
CA ASP A 33 16.15 -9.70 -2.60
C ASP A 33 17.45 -10.19 -3.29
N THR A 34 17.65 -11.50 -3.44
CA THR A 34 18.74 -12.10 -4.23
C THR A 34 18.52 -12.04 -5.74
N LEU A 35 17.33 -11.63 -6.19
CA LEU A 35 17.04 -11.53 -7.61
C LEU A 35 17.68 -10.25 -8.17
N GLU A 36 18.83 -10.40 -8.82
CA GLU A 36 19.69 -9.27 -9.25
C GLU A 36 18.95 -8.19 -10.06
N HIS A 37 17.98 -8.59 -10.90
CA HIS A 37 17.13 -7.64 -11.64
C HIS A 37 16.31 -6.71 -10.71
N LEU A 38 15.76 -7.22 -9.61
CA LEU A 38 14.99 -6.41 -8.65
C LEU A 38 15.90 -5.54 -7.78
N LYS A 39 17.07 -6.07 -7.43
CA LYS A 39 18.10 -5.34 -6.68
C LYS A 39 18.59 -4.12 -7.46
N GLU A 40 18.80 -4.28 -8.76
CA GLU A 40 19.19 -3.19 -9.65
C GLU A 40 18.08 -2.14 -9.79
N LEU A 41 16.83 -2.56 -10.03
CA LEU A 41 15.68 -1.64 -10.05
C LEU A 41 15.53 -0.87 -8.73
N LYS A 42 15.78 -1.53 -7.60
CA LYS A 42 15.73 -0.91 -6.27
C LYS A 42 16.83 0.12 -6.08
N ARG A 43 18.07 -0.20 -6.49
CA ARG A 43 19.21 0.73 -6.48
C ARG A 43 18.92 1.97 -7.32
N LYS A 44 18.48 1.81 -8.57
CA LYS A 44 18.11 2.93 -9.46
C LYS A 44 17.01 3.82 -8.87
N ARG A 45 16.02 3.23 -8.22
CA ARG A 45 14.98 3.99 -7.52
C ARG A 45 15.53 4.74 -6.30
N ASP A 46 16.41 4.13 -5.51
CA ASP A 46 16.99 4.77 -4.33
C ASP A 46 17.96 5.89 -4.70
N THR A 47 18.74 5.75 -5.77
CA THR A 47 19.57 6.85 -6.29
C THR A 47 18.70 8.02 -6.72
N LEU A 48 17.65 7.78 -7.51
CA LEU A 48 16.71 8.83 -7.92
C LEU A 48 16.00 9.50 -6.74
N ARG A 49 15.65 8.73 -5.69
CA ARG A 49 15.07 9.28 -4.47
C ARG A 49 16.06 10.21 -3.77
N ASN A 50 17.30 9.76 -3.58
CA ASN A 50 18.32 10.55 -2.92
C ASN A 50 18.62 11.83 -3.70
N THR A 51 18.68 11.75 -5.04
CA THR A 51 18.80 12.93 -5.90
C THR A 51 17.62 13.87 -5.67
N ALA A 52 16.37 13.39 -5.79
CA ALA A 52 15.18 14.22 -5.60
C ALA A 52 15.12 14.87 -4.20
N ASP A 53 15.50 14.15 -3.15
CA ASP A 53 15.56 14.66 -1.78
C ASP A 53 16.66 15.75 -1.61
N GLN A 54 17.72 15.71 -2.42
CA GLN A 54 18.82 16.68 -2.41
C GLN A 54 18.54 17.93 -3.25
N THR A 55 18.06 17.77 -4.49
CA THR A 55 17.81 18.89 -5.41
C THR A 55 16.47 19.58 -5.18
N GLY A 56 15.46 18.86 -4.69
CA GLY A 56 14.10 19.39 -4.51
C GLY A 56 13.39 19.77 -5.81
N ARG A 57 13.95 19.43 -6.98
CA ARG A 57 13.36 19.74 -8.30
C ARG A 57 12.17 18.84 -8.58
N THR A 58 11.14 19.40 -9.19
CA THR A 58 9.93 18.65 -9.59
C THR A 58 10.20 17.56 -10.62
N GLU A 59 11.19 17.76 -11.50
CA GLU A 59 11.60 16.78 -12.52
C GLU A 59 12.20 15.52 -11.89
N ASP A 60 13.07 15.67 -10.89
CA ASP A 60 13.69 14.53 -10.19
C ASP A 60 12.63 13.73 -9.40
N VAL A 61 11.64 14.43 -8.82
CA VAL A 61 10.50 13.79 -8.16
C VAL A 61 9.63 13.01 -9.16
N GLN A 62 9.42 13.55 -10.36
CA GLN A 62 8.68 12.86 -11.42
C GLN A 62 9.44 11.62 -11.92
N ALA A 63 10.75 11.73 -12.15
CA ALA A 63 11.60 10.61 -12.55
C ALA A 63 11.59 9.48 -11.50
N TRP A 64 11.70 9.84 -10.21
CA TRP A 64 11.58 8.88 -9.11
C TRP A 64 10.21 8.18 -9.10
N ARG A 65 9.11 8.93 -9.25
CA ARG A 65 7.74 8.37 -9.28
C ARG A 65 7.52 7.45 -10.48
N TRP A 66 8.04 7.82 -11.65
CA TRP A 66 7.96 7.00 -12.85
C TRP A 66 8.73 5.68 -12.68
N GLN A 67 9.94 5.73 -12.13
CA GLN A 67 10.73 4.53 -11.82
C GLN A 67 10.07 3.63 -10.77
N ASP A 68 9.42 4.21 -9.75
CA ASP A 68 8.67 3.43 -8.75
C ASP A 68 7.44 2.73 -9.36
N ALA A 69 6.76 3.39 -10.31
CA ALA A 69 5.66 2.79 -11.06
C ALA A 69 6.14 1.63 -11.94
N LEU A 70 7.25 1.79 -12.67
CA LEU A 70 7.86 0.73 -13.48
C LEU A 70 8.27 -0.48 -12.65
N ARG A 71 8.78 -0.27 -11.43
CA ARG A 71 9.08 -1.38 -10.52
C ARG A 71 7.81 -2.14 -10.14
N LYS A 72 6.72 -1.43 -9.84
CA LYS A 72 5.42 -2.03 -9.49
C LYS A 72 4.80 -2.80 -10.66
N THR A 73 5.02 -2.36 -11.91
CA THR A 73 4.55 -3.10 -13.10
C THR A 73 5.43 -4.29 -13.44
N ALA A 74 6.76 -4.18 -13.26
CA ALA A 74 7.67 -5.33 -13.34
C ALA A 74 7.36 -6.39 -12.26
N ASP A 75 6.80 -5.97 -11.12
CA ASP A 75 6.29 -6.87 -10.08
C ASP A 75 4.98 -7.59 -10.46
N GLN A 76 4.29 -7.16 -11.53
CA GLN A 76 3.04 -7.74 -12.03
C GLN A 76 3.24 -8.75 -13.16
N THR A 77 4.46 -8.88 -13.71
CA THR A 77 4.81 -9.93 -14.66
C THR A 77 4.77 -11.30 -13.94
N GLY A 78 4.20 -12.34 -14.56
CA GLY A 78 3.74 -13.56 -13.86
C GLY A 78 4.70 -14.24 -12.86
N ARG A 79 6.03 -14.12 -13.02
CA ARG A 79 7.03 -14.67 -12.07
C ARG A 79 7.13 -13.89 -10.76
N THR A 80 7.02 -12.57 -10.80
CA THR A 80 7.10 -11.69 -9.62
C THR A 80 5.75 -11.59 -8.93
N ALA A 81 4.65 -11.57 -9.70
CA ALA A 81 3.29 -11.53 -9.18
C ALA A 81 2.98 -12.72 -8.25
N TRP A 82 3.32 -13.95 -8.68
CA TRP A 82 3.16 -15.16 -7.86
C TRP A 82 3.97 -15.08 -6.55
N ARG A 83 5.17 -14.50 -6.60
CA ARG A 83 6.04 -14.36 -5.41
C ARG A 83 5.53 -13.31 -4.43
N TRP A 84 5.00 -12.20 -4.93
CA TRP A 84 4.30 -11.22 -4.09
C TRP A 84 3.05 -11.82 -3.46
N GLN A 85 2.29 -12.59 -4.21
CA GLN A 85 1.15 -13.33 -3.70
C GLN A 85 1.58 -14.36 -2.65
N ALA A 86 2.69 -15.07 -2.83
CA ALA A 86 3.26 -15.98 -1.84
C ALA A 86 3.68 -15.25 -0.55
N ILE A 87 4.33 -14.08 -0.66
CA ILE A 87 4.67 -13.24 0.50
C ILE A 87 3.40 -12.75 1.22
N LEU A 88 2.38 -12.34 0.47
CA LEU A 88 1.10 -11.90 1.04
C LEU A 88 0.37 -13.05 1.72
N GLN A 89 0.34 -14.23 1.10
CA GLN A 89 -0.24 -15.43 1.68
C GLN A 89 0.50 -15.84 2.96
N ALA A 90 1.83 -15.95 2.93
CA ALA A 90 2.62 -16.25 4.11
C ALA A 90 2.36 -15.27 5.27
N LYS A 91 2.21 -13.97 4.98
CA LYS A 91 1.81 -12.97 5.98
C LYS A 91 0.41 -13.25 6.55
N ARG A 92 -0.56 -13.54 5.68
CA ARG A 92 -1.94 -13.86 6.09
C ARG A 92 -1.96 -15.13 6.94
N THR A 93 -1.27 -16.19 6.53
CA THR A 93 -1.17 -17.44 7.28
C THR A 93 -0.56 -17.21 8.65
N SER A 94 0.59 -16.53 8.75
CA SER A 94 1.22 -16.24 10.05
C SER A 94 0.34 -15.33 10.94
N PHE A 95 -0.42 -14.41 10.35
CA PHE A 95 -1.37 -13.60 11.11
C PHE A 95 -2.58 -14.42 11.58
N ASN A 96 -3.12 -15.27 10.73
CA ASN A 96 -4.26 -16.14 11.08
C ASN A 96 -3.85 -17.16 12.17
N GLU A 97 -2.64 -17.71 12.07
CA GLU A 97 -2.05 -18.57 13.10
C GLU A 97 -1.92 -17.83 14.43
N PHE A 98 -1.38 -16.60 14.39
CA PHE A 98 -1.32 -15.73 15.58
C PHE A 98 -2.70 -15.43 16.18
N VAL A 99 -3.71 -15.14 15.35
CA VAL A 99 -5.08 -14.92 15.82
C VAL A 99 -5.67 -16.21 16.41
N SER A 100 -5.40 -17.38 15.81
CA SER A 100 -5.91 -18.66 16.31
C SER A 100 -5.32 -19.07 17.65
N THR A 101 -4.12 -18.61 17.98
CA THR A 101 -3.45 -18.89 19.26
C THR A 101 -3.82 -17.89 20.35
N THR A 102 -4.41 -16.74 20.01
CA THR A 102 -4.85 -15.75 21.01
C THR A 102 -6.07 -16.25 21.79
N ASN A 103 -6.02 -16.12 23.12
CA ASN A 103 -7.09 -16.58 24.02
C ASN A 103 -7.62 -15.41 24.86
N TYR A 104 -8.93 -15.18 24.84
CA TYR A 104 -9.59 -14.08 25.56
C TYR A 104 -9.38 -14.10 27.07
N GLN A 105 -9.17 -15.28 27.66
CA GLN A 105 -8.96 -15.41 29.10
C GLN A 105 -7.53 -15.05 29.51
N SER A 106 -6.53 -15.32 28.67
CA SER A 106 -5.11 -15.03 28.96
C SER A 106 -4.66 -13.68 28.38
N ASP A 107 -5.14 -13.32 27.20
CA ASP A 107 -4.81 -12.08 26.52
C ASP A 107 -5.79 -10.98 26.89
N SER A 108 -5.26 -9.80 27.20
CA SER A 108 -6.09 -8.67 27.66
C SER A 108 -7.21 -8.30 26.66
N GLN A 109 -8.33 -7.81 27.18
CA GLN A 109 -9.42 -7.23 26.37
C GLN A 109 -8.92 -6.15 25.38
N ARG A 110 -7.86 -5.43 25.75
CA ARG A 110 -7.21 -4.43 24.89
C ARG A 110 -6.60 -5.07 23.63
N THR A 111 -6.04 -6.28 23.74
CA THR A 111 -5.52 -7.05 22.61
C THR A 111 -6.64 -7.42 21.64
N PHE A 112 -7.76 -7.92 22.14
CA PHE A 112 -8.91 -8.26 21.29
C PHE A 112 -9.55 -7.04 20.62
N LYS A 113 -9.68 -5.93 21.35
CA LYS A 113 -10.15 -4.66 20.77
C LYS A 113 -9.22 -4.21 19.64
N PHE A 114 -7.91 -4.33 19.83
CA PHE A 114 -6.90 -4.04 18.80
C PHE A 114 -7.00 -4.97 17.58
N LEU A 115 -7.14 -6.29 17.80
CA LEU A 115 -7.33 -7.26 16.71
C LEU A 115 -8.61 -6.98 15.92
N GLY A 116 -9.70 -6.60 16.58
CA GLY A 116 -10.94 -6.20 15.92
C GLY A 116 -10.77 -4.97 15.01
N TYR A 117 -9.93 -4.00 15.41
CA TYR A 117 -9.58 -2.89 14.51
C TYR A 117 -8.74 -3.34 13.31
N LEU A 118 -7.79 -4.27 13.51
CA LEU A 118 -6.92 -4.76 12.44
C LEU A 118 -7.65 -5.61 11.40
N GLN A 119 -8.59 -6.44 11.82
CA GLN A 119 -9.34 -7.32 10.92
C GLN A 119 -10.31 -6.55 10.01
N ASN A 120 -10.60 -5.27 10.31
CA ASN A 120 -11.52 -4.45 9.53
C ASN A 120 -12.88 -5.15 9.27
N ASN A 121 -13.34 -5.99 10.21
CA ASN A 121 -14.66 -6.63 10.15
C ASN A 121 -15.82 -5.64 10.32
N ARG A 122 -15.51 -4.34 10.37
CA ARG A 122 -16.53 -3.29 10.34
C ARG A 122 -17.18 -3.35 8.97
N GLU A 123 -18.51 -3.28 8.96
CA GLU A 123 -19.23 -3.03 7.73
C GLU A 123 -18.60 -1.82 7.06
N ARG A 124 -18.21 -2.00 5.79
CA ARG A 124 -17.75 -0.86 5.00
C ARG A 124 -18.92 0.13 4.98
N PRO A 125 -18.68 1.42 5.23
CA PRO A 125 -19.74 2.40 5.12
C PRO A 125 -20.40 2.24 3.74
N LYS A 126 -21.72 2.10 3.75
CA LYS A 126 -22.50 2.04 2.51
C LYS A 126 -22.18 3.31 1.73
N LYS A 127 -21.73 3.15 0.49
CA LYS A 127 -21.41 4.30 -0.35
C LYS A 127 -22.71 5.01 -0.69
N GLU A 128 -22.83 6.24 -0.23
CA GLU A 128 -23.96 7.09 -0.58
C GLU A 128 -23.67 7.83 -1.89
N PRO A 129 -24.70 8.04 -2.74
CA PRO A 129 -24.56 8.86 -3.93
C PRO A 129 -24.13 10.29 -3.60
N ILE A 130 -23.18 10.82 -4.35
CA ILE A 130 -22.76 12.21 -4.20
C ILE A 130 -23.53 13.06 -5.21
N ARG A 131 -24.25 14.09 -4.73
CA ARG A 131 -24.84 15.11 -5.60
C ARG A 131 -23.81 16.20 -5.91
N PHE A 132 -23.52 16.41 -7.19
CA PHE A 132 -22.63 17.45 -7.68
C PHE A 132 -23.26 18.13 -8.90
N ASN A 133 -23.46 19.46 -8.85
CA ASN A 133 -24.07 20.27 -9.93
C ASN A 133 -25.36 19.65 -10.52
N ASN A 134 -26.32 19.29 -9.64
CA ASN A 134 -27.59 18.63 -9.98
C ASN A 134 -27.46 17.25 -10.66
N LYS A 135 -26.26 16.67 -10.73
CA LYS A 135 -26.02 15.30 -11.17
C LYS A 135 -25.73 14.42 -9.98
N LEU A 136 -26.28 13.21 -10.00
CA LEU A 136 -26.16 12.23 -8.94
C LEU A 136 -25.10 11.20 -9.36
N LEU A 137 -23.95 11.24 -8.71
CA LEU A 137 -22.79 10.40 -9.02
C LEU A 137 -22.86 9.14 -8.18
N ASN A 138 -23.09 8.00 -8.83
CA ASN A 138 -23.30 6.72 -8.17
C ASN A 138 -22.07 5.81 -8.25
N THR A 139 -21.27 5.94 -9.30
CA THR A 139 -20.14 5.04 -9.54
C THR A 139 -18.81 5.68 -9.17
N ASP A 140 -17.88 4.87 -8.66
CA ASP A 140 -16.52 5.33 -8.31
C ASP A 140 -15.81 5.98 -9.50
N SER A 141 -16.09 5.52 -10.72
CA SER A 141 -15.54 6.08 -11.95
C SER A 141 -16.07 7.48 -12.23
N GLU A 142 -17.38 7.70 -12.07
CA GLU A 142 -17.99 9.03 -12.23
C GLU A 142 -17.46 10.01 -11.19
N ILE A 143 -17.37 9.58 -9.93
CA ILE A 143 -16.81 10.38 -8.84
C ILE A 143 -15.35 10.74 -9.15
N ALA A 144 -14.51 9.75 -9.44
CA ALA A 144 -13.09 9.97 -9.74
C ALA A 144 -12.87 10.89 -10.95
N ASN A 145 -13.65 10.71 -12.03
CA ASN A 145 -13.58 11.57 -13.20
C ASN A 145 -14.08 12.99 -12.91
N CYS A 146 -15.12 13.14 -12.09
CA CYS A 146 -15.60 14.45 -11.66
C CYS A 146 -14.52 15.20 -10.86
N PHE A 147 -13.90 14.54 -9.88
CA PHE A 147 -12.76 15.08 -9.13
C PHE A 147 -11.58 15.44 -10.04
N ALA A 148 -11.19 14.54 -10.96
CA ALA A 148 -10.12 14.81 -11.90
C ALA A 148 -10.42 16.04 -12.78
N SER A 149 -11.66 16.17 -13.26
CA SER A 149 -12.07 17.34 -14.07
C SER A 149 -12.13 18.65 -13.27
N PHE A 150 -12.49 18.58 -11.99
CA PHE A 150 -12.55 19.76 -11.13
C PHE A 150 -11.15 20.34 -10.86
N TYR A 151 -10.19 19.47 -10.53
CA TYR A 151 -8.83 19.90 -10.17
C TYR A 151 -7.87 20.00 -11.37
N SER A 152 -8.24 19.50 -12.54
CA SER A 152 -7.41 19.56 -13.74
C SER A 152 -8.17 20.13 -14.93
N HIS A 153 -7.90 21.40 -15.23
CA HIS A 153 -8.47 22.09 -16.39
C HIS A 153 -8.00 21.52 -17.75
N ARG A 154 -7.05 20.56 -17.74
CA ARG A 154 -6.45 19.96 -18.95
C ARG A 154 -6.70 18.45 -19.10
N GLN A 155 -7.29 17.77 -18.12
CA GLN A 155 -7.57 16.33 -18.25
C GLN A 155 -8.91 16.10 -18.98
N LYS A 156 -8.84 15.53 -20.18
CA LYS A 156 -10.02 15.05 -20.91
C LYS A 156 -10.63 13.86 -20.14
N LYS A 157 -11.96 13.79 -20.10
CA LYS A 157 -12.70 12.66 -19.52
C LYS A 157 -12.26 11.37 -20.21
N ASN A 158 -11.75 10.40 -19.46
CA ASN A 158 -11.48 9.07 -20.01
C ASN A 158 -12.81 8.31 -20.15
N THR A 159 -13.32 8.20 -21.37
CA THR A 159 -14.47 7.34 -21.72
C THR A 159 -14.11 5.86 -21.66
N PHE A 160 -12.84 5.51 -21.81
CA PHE A 160 -12.33 4.15 -21.71
C PHE A 160 -11.68 3.92 -20.36
N VAL A 161 -12.49 3.56 -19.37
CA VAL A 161 -11.98 2.63 -18.36
C VAL A 161 -11.82 1.31 -19.09
N ILE A 162 -10.58 0.95 -19.45
CA ILE A 162 -10.26 -0.42 -19.82
C ILE A 162 -10.64 -1.24 -18.59
N LYS A 163 -11.82 -1.88 -18.63
CA LYS A 163 -12.18 -2.92 -17.68
C LYS A 163 -11.13 -3.99 -17.88
N SER A 164 -10.11 -4.04 -17.03
CA SER A 164 -9.29 -5.23 -16.91
C SER A 164 -10.24 -6.34 -16.49
N SER A 165 -10.59 -7.21 -17.43
CA SER A 165 -11.38 -8.44 -17.26
C SER A 165 -10.61 -9.50 -16.46
N ILE A 166 -9.79 -9.08 -15.49
CA ILE A 166 -9.28 -9.97 -14.45
C ILE A 166 -10.39 -10.04 -13.40
N GLY A 167 -11.38 -10.90 -13.70
CA GLY A 167 -12.32 -11.36 -12.71
C GLY A 167 -11.54 -12.04 -11.59
N ILE A 168 -11.34 -11.33 -10.48
CA ILE A 168 -11.05 -11.99 -9.21
C ILE A 168 -12.37 -12.67 -8.82
N LYS A 169 -12.56 -13.90 -9.29
CA LYS A 169 -13.49 -14.83 -8.66
C LYS A 169 -12.97 -15.02 -7.24
N ILE A 170 -13.52 -14.26 -6.30
CA ILE A 170 -13.46 -14.61 -4.89
C ILE A 170 -14.39 -15.81 -4.78
N GLN A 171 -13.82 -17.03 -4.85
CA GLN A 171 -14.50 -18.21 -4.35
C GLN A 171 -14.63 -18.02 -2.84
N VAL A 172 -15.87 -17.78 -2.42
CA VAL A 172 -16.29 -17.97 -1.03
C VAL A 172 -16.44 -19.47 -0.85
N TRP A 173 -15.63 -20.03 0.04
CA TRP A 173 -15.97 -21.26 0.77
C TRP A 173 -16.51 -20.81 2.13
#